data_AF-A0A849M297-F1
#
_entry.id   AF-A0A849M297-F1
#
_cell.length_a   1.000
_cell.length_b   1.000
_cell.length_c   1.000
_cell.angle_alpha   90.00
_cell.angle_beta   90.00
_cell.angle_gamma   90.00
#
_symmetry.space_group_name_H-M   'P 1'
#
loop_
_entity.id
_entity.type
_entity.pdbx_description
1 polymer ?
#
loop_
_entity_poly.entity_id
_entity_poly.type
_entity_poly.pdbx_seq_one_letter_code
_entity_poly.pdbx_strand_id
1 'polypeptide(L)'
;MISAKQKEFIQLWAISGKSIDSISSEINEEKSTLIKWEKQFKKEINSAKAEEYDKILENNSLSSINRFTYLCELYNRLKNELDKRDFSGLPTDKLYYILDDVYDLIKSIKENTNNEIK
;
A
#
# COMPACT_ATOMS: atom_id res chain seq x y z
N MET A 1 -6.64 20.82 26.50
CA MET A 1 -6.68 21.58 25.24
C MET A 1 -5.26 21.57 24.66
N ILE A 2 -5.09 21.21 23.39
CA ILE A 2 -3.78 21.21 22.71
C ILE A 2 -3.40 22.65 22.39
N SER A 3 -2.20 23.09 22.79
CA SER A 3 -1.69 24.44 22.51
C SER A 3 -1.33 24.61 21.03
N ALA A 4 -1.15 25.85 20.56
CA ALA A 4 -0.75 26.12 19.17
C ALA A 4 0.58 25.41 18.81
N LYS A 5 1.59 25.52 19.68
CA LYS A 5 2.89 24.85 19.51
C LYS A 5 2.79 23.32 19.48
N GLN A 6 1.89 22.75 20.26
CA GLN A 6 1.68 21.29 20.27
C GLN A 6 0.99 20.82 18.98
N LYS A 7 0.03 21.59 18.44
CA LYS A 7 -0.58 21.30 17.13
C LYS A 7 0.46 21.38 16.02
N GLU A 8 1.30 22.41 16.04
CA GLU A 8 2.38 22.60 15.08
C GLU A 8 3.39 21.45 15.15
N PHE A 9 3.81 21.03 16.35
CA PHE A 9 4.62 19.84 16.54
C PHE A 9 3.98 18.58 15.95
N ILE A 10 2.69 18.34 16.21
CA ILE A 10 1.97 17.15 15.69
C ILE A 10 1.99 17.14 14.16
N GLN A 11 1.75 18.28 13.51
CA GLN A 11 1.79 18.41 12.06
C GLN A 11 3.20 18.19 11.51
N LEU A 12 4.21 18.84 12.10
CA LEU A 12 5.60 18.70 11.68
C LEU A 12 6.14 17.27 11.87
N TRP A 13 5.71 16.58 12.93
CA TRP A 13 6.09 15.20 13.21
C TRP A 13 5.29 14.18 12.36
N ALA A 14 4.12 14.56 11.85
CA ALA A 14 3.36 13.75 10.91
C ALA A 14 4.08 13.64 9.55
N ILE A 15 4.82 14.68 9.15
CA ILE A 15 5.69 14.66 7.97
C ILE A 15 6.88 13.75 8.26
N SER A 16 6.87 12.54 7.68
CA SER A 16 7.95 11.57 7.86
C SER A 16 9.28 12.11 7.30
N GLY A 17 10.30 12.24 8.14
CA GLY A 17 11.66 12.59 7.72
C GLY A 17 12.29 13.77 8.44
N LYS A 18 11.52 14.58 9.19
CA LYS A 18 12.10 15.61 10.06
C LYS A 18 12.62 15.00 11.37
N SER A 19 13.81 15.41 11.81
CA SER A 19 14.38 14.99 13.09
C SER A 19 13.82 15.85 14.25
N ILE A 20 13.81 15.30 15.47
CA ILE A 20 13.47 16.06 16.69
C ILE A 20 14.32 17.33 16.78
N ASP A 21 15.58 17.25 16.35
CA ASP A 21 16.52 18.36 16.37
C ASP A 21 16.07 19.49 15.43
N SER A 22 15.70 19.14 14.20
CA SER A 22 15.19 20.10 13.22
C SER A 22 13.93 20.79 13.72
N ILE A 23 13.01 20.02 14.33
CA ILE A 23 11.73 20.57 14.79
C ILE A 23 11.95 21.42 16.04
N SER A 24 12.78 20.99 16.97
CA SER A 24 13.17 21.76 18.16
C SER A 24 13.67 23.17 17.80
N SER A 25 14.47 23.29 16.73
CA SER A 25 14.90 24.58 16.20
C SER A 25 13.77 25.37 15.53
N GLU A 26 12.86 24.71 14.82
CA GLU A 26 11.75 25.35 14.08
C GLU A 26 10.68 25.93 15.01
N ILE A 27 10.27 25.18 16.05
CA ILE A 27 9.23 25.62 17.00
C ILE A 27 9.81 26.31 18.25
N ASN A 28 11.14 26.43 18.32
CA ASN A 28 11.89 27.00 19.44
C ASN A 28 11.45 26.39 20.80
N GLU A 29 11.56 25.06 20.88
CA GLU A 29 11.23 24.28 22.07
C GLU A 29 12.33 23.27 22.37
N GLU A 30 12.50 22.93 23.64
CA GLU A 30 13.52 21.94 24.02
C GLU A 30 13.19 20.54 23.50
N LYS A 31 14.23 19.82 23.05
CA LYS A 31 14.13 18.40 22.65
C LYS A 31 13.48 17.53 23.73
N SER A 32 13.78 17.82 25.00
CA SER A 32 13.22 17.13 26.17
C SER A 32 11.67 17.22 26.21
N THR A 33 11.14 18.38 25.84
CA THR A 33 9.71 18.67 25.74
C THR A 33 9.09 17.96 24.55
N LEU A 34 9.76 17.95 23.39
CA LEU A 34 9.26 17.26 22.19
C LEU A 34 9.16 15.75 22.37
N ILE A 35 10.13 15.13 23.06
CA ILE A 35 10.08 13.70 23.39
C ILE A 35 8.89 13.38 24.31
N LYS A 36 8.53 14.28 25.23
CA LYS A 36 7.33 14.13 26.05
C LYS A 36 6.06 14.26 25.21
N TRP A 37 6.02 15.25 24.32
CA TRP A 37 4.87 15.47 23.43
C TRP A 37 4.66 14.33 22.44
N GLU A 38 5.73 13.72 21.91
CA GLU A 38 5.63 12.53 21.06
C GLU A 38 4.88 11.40 21.78
N LYS A 39 5.24 11.13 23.04
CA LYS A 39 4.57 10.09 23.85
C LYS A 39 3.13 10.48 24.17
N GLN A 40 2.91 11.74 24.52
CA GLN A 40 1.62 12.27 24.94
C GLN A 40 0.60 12.31 23.80
N PHE A 41 1.03 12.70 22.60
CA PHE A 41 0.16 12.92 21.43
C PHE A 41 0.30 11.82 20.37
N LYS A 42 0.74 10.62 20.78
CA LYS A 42 0.98 9.49 19.87
C LYS A 42 -0.22 9.17 19.00
N LYS A 43 -1.44 9.28 19.56
CA LYS A 43 -2.69 8.99 18.83
C LYS A 43 -2.94 10.06 17.77
N GLU A 44 -2.82 11.32 18.12
CA GLU A 44 -3.01 12.48 17.25
C GLU A 44 -1.97 12.51 16.13
N ILE A 45 -0.71 12.21 16.46
CA ILE A 45 0.39 12.03 15.50
C ILE A 45 0.04 10.92 14.50
N ASN A 46 -0.44 9.77 14.98
CA ASN A 46 -0.80 8.66 14.09
C ASN A 46 -1.98 9.01 13.18
N SER A 47 -2.98 9.71 13.70
CA SER A 47 -4.09 10.22 12.89
C SER A 47 -3.63 11.22 11.83
N ALA A 48 -2.76 12.17 12.20
CA ALA A 48 -2.21 13.14 11.26
C ALA A 48 -1.30 12.47 10.19
N LYS A 49 -0.55 11.42 10.56
CA LYS A 49 0.23 10.61 9.61
C LYS A 49 -0.64 9.87 8.61
N ALA A 50 -1.76 9.31 9.05
CA ALA A 50 -2.71 8.65 8.16
C ALA A 50 -3.30 9.66 7.16
N GLU A 51 -3.71 10.83 7.64
CA GLU A 51 -4.23 11.90 6.78
C GLU A 51 -3.18 12.39 5.76
N GLU A 52 -1.93 12.57 6.18
CA GLU A 52 -0.84 12.97 5.28
C GLU A 52 -0.52 11.89 4.25
N TYR A 53 -0.56 10.62 4.66
CA TYR A 53 -0.38 9.48 3.76
C TYR A 53 -1.49 9.41 2.71
N ASP A 54 -2.74 9.61 3.12
CA ASP A 54 -3.89 9.67 2.22
C ASP A 54 -3.74 10.83 1.20
N LYS A 55 -3.32 12.02 1.65
CA LYS A 55 -3.00 13.15 0.75
C LYS A 55 -1.89 12.82 -0.24
N ILE A 56 -0.83 12.14 0.18
CA ILE A 56 0.25 11.70 -0.70
C ILE A 56 -0.30 10.73 -1.76
N LEU A 57 -1.14 9.78 -1.37
CA LEU A 57 -1.77 8.84 -2.31
C LEU A 57 -2.69 9.54 -3.30
N GLU A 58 -3.53 10.47 -2.84
CA GLU A 58 -4.40 11.29 -3.67
C GLU A 58 -3.59 12.11 -4.69
N ASN A 59 -2.53 12.80 -4.23
CA ASN A 59 -1.67 13.62 -5.08
C ASN A 59 -0.86 12.82 -6.11
N ASN A 60 -0.54 11.56 -5.82
CA ASN A 60 0.20 10.69 -6.73
C ASN A 60 -0.70 9.86 -7.67
N SER A 61 -2.01 10.14 -7.75
CA SER A 61 -2.97 9.32 -8.50
C SER A 61 -2.95 7.84 -8.08
N LEU A 62 -2.59 7.52 -6.84
CA LEU A 62 -2.52 6.17 -6.29
C LEU A 62 -3.70 5.89 -5.36
N SER A 63 -4.92 6.28 -5.76
CA SER A 63 -6.12 5.77 -5.11
C SER A 63 -6.14 4.23 -5.24
N SER A 64 -6.77 3.54 -4.29
CA SER A 64 -6.93 2.07 -4.35
C SER A 64 -7.53 1.60 -5.68
N ILE A 65 -8.39 2.43 -6.30
CA ILE A 65 -8.99 2.19 -7.61
C ILE A 65 -7.94 2.32 -8.72
N ASN A 66 -7.15 3.40 -8.73
CA ASN A 66 -6.12 3.59 -9.75
C ASN A 66 -5.04 2.51 -9.70
N ARG A 67 -4.68 2.06 -8.49
CA ARG A 67 -3.75 0.93 -8.30
C ARG A 67 -4.34 -0.37 -8.83
N PHE A 68 -5.63 -0.64 -8.56
CA PHE A 68 -6.32 -1.81 -9.08
C PHE A 68 -6.38 -1.79 -10.61
N THR A 69 -6.76 -0.66 -11.22
CA THR A 69 -6.79 -0.48 -12.67
C THR A 69 -5.43 -0.72 -13.31
N TYR A 70 -4.37 -0.11 -12.76
CA TYR A 70 -3.01 -0.31 -13.24
C TYR A 70 -2.58 -1.79 -13.17
N LEU A 71 -2.90 -2.49 -12.08
CA LEU A 71 -2.59 -3.91 -11.93
C LEU A 71 -3.36 -4.78 -12.92
N CYS A 72 -4.63 -4.48 -13.20
CA CYS A 72 -5.41 -5.16 -14.24
C CYS A 72 -4.81 -4.96 -15.64
N GLU A 73 -4.39 -3.73 -15.98
CA GLU A 73 -3.72 -3.43 -17.23
C GLU A 73 -2.39 -4.18 -17.37
N LEU A 74 -1.58 -4.19 -16.31
CA LEU A 74 -0.31 -4.91 -16.29
C LEU A 74 -0.50 -6.42 -16.42
N TYR A 75 -1.49 -6.99 -15.71
CA TYR A 75 -1.87 -8.39 -15.83
C TYR A 75 -2.22 -8.75 -17.27
N ASN A 76 -3.08 -7.96 -17.92
CA ASN A 76 -3.48 -8.20 -19.31
C ASN A 76 -2.29 -8.13 -20.28
N ARG A 77 -1.37 -7.18 -20.08
CA ARG A 77 -0.15 -7.08 -20.90
C ARG A 77 0.75 -8.30 -20.75
N LEU A 78 0.98 -8.74 -19.51
CA LEU A 78 1.80 -9.93 -19.23
C LEU A 78 1.15 -11.20 -19.78
N LYS A 79 -0.17 -11.34 -19.57
CA LYS A 79 -0.95 -12.46 -20.12
C LYS A 79 -0.83 -12.52 -21.64
N ASN A 80 -1.01 -11.40 -22.34
CA ASN A 80 -0.88 -11.35 -23.80
C ASN A 80 0.52 -11.73 -24.29
N GLU A 81 1.58 -11.38 -23.56
CA GLU A 81 2.93 -11.80 -23.91
C GLU A 81 3.17 -13.28 -23.61
N LEU A 82 2.61 -13.83 -22.54
CA LEU A 82 2.68 -15.26 -22.23
C LEU A 82 1.88 -16.09 -23.23
N ASP A 83 0.69 -15.63 -23.66
CA ASP A 83 -0.16 -16.31 -24.65
C ASP A 83 0.52 -16.42 -26.02
N LYS A 84 1.46 -15.53 -26.35
CA LYS A 84 2.25 -15.58 -27.60
C LYS A 84 3.43 -16.54 -27.53
N ARG A 85 3.89 -16.92 -26.34
CA ARG A 85 5.04 -17.81 -26.18
C ARG A 85 4.59 -19.24 -26.38
N ASP A 86 5.40 -20.01 -27.12
CA ASP A 86 5.20 -21.45 -27.18
C ASP A 86 5.83 -22.12 -25.95
N PHE A 87 5.30 -23.29 -25.60
CA PHE A 87 5.77 -24.06 -24.45
C PHE A 87 7.00 -24.93 -24.76
N SER A 88 7.57 -24.81 -25.96
CA SER A 88 8.64 -25.68 -26.48
C SER A 88 9.94 -25.58 -25.68
N GLY A 89 10.21 -24.42 -25.08
CA GLY A 89 11.38 -24.19 -24.23
C GLY A 89 11.23 -24.61 -22.77
N LEU A 90 10.06 -25.13 -22.36
CA LEU A 90 9.83 -25.52 -20.96
C LEU A 90 10.21 -26.98 -20.69
N PRO A 91 10.90 -27.26 -19.57
CA PRO A 91 11.09 -28.61 -19.08
C PRO A 91 9.77 -29.36 -18.86
N THR A 92 9.77 -30.66 -19.13
CA THR A 92 8.56 -31.50 -19.04
C THR A 92 7.91 -31.48 -17.66
N ASP A 93 8.70 -31.46 -16.58
CA ASP A 93 8.18 -31.35 -15.21
C ASP A 93 7.38 -30.05 -15.01
N LYS A 94 7.86 -28.93 -15.56
CA LYS A 94 7.16 -27.64 -15.50
C LYS A 94 5.85 -27.66 -16.29
N LEU A 95 5.80 -28.36 -17.42
CA LEU A 95 4.56 -28.53 -18.18
C LEU A 95 3.52 -29.31 -17.38
N TYR A 96 3.94 -30.36 -16.67
CA TYR A 96 3.03 -31.12 -15.80
C TYR A 96 2.47 -30.28 -14.66
N TYR A 97 3.30 -29.48 -13.99
CA TYR A 97 2.83 -28.56 -12.94
C TYR A 97 1.80 -27.56 -13.47
N ILE A 98 2.10 -26.91 -14.61
CA ILE A 98 1.17 -25.94 -15.22
C ILE A 98 -0.14 -26.62 -15.63
N LEU A 99 -0.07 -27.85 -16.18
CA LEU A 99 -1.26 -28.60 -16.59
C LEU A 99 -2.14 -28.96 -15.39
N ASP A 100 -1.55 -29.38 -14.28
CA ASP A 100 -2.26 -29.72 -13.04
C ASP A 100 -2.96 -28.48 -12.44
N ASP A 101 -2.23 -27.35 -12.35
CA ASP A 101 -2.79 -26.07 -11.89
C ASP A 101 -3.98 -25.61 -12.75
N VAL A 102 -3.88 -25.77 -14.08
CA VAL A 102 -4.97 -25.44 -15.02
C VAL A 102 -6.17 -26.35 -14.80
N TYR A 103 -5.95 -27.65 -14.55
CA TYR A 103 -7.03 -28.60 -14.27
C TYR A 103 -7.80 -28.23 -13.01
N ASP A 104 -7.09 -27.92 -11.92
CA ASP A 104 -7.69 -27.49 -10.65
C ASP A 104 -8.46 -26.18 -10.79
N LEU A 105 -7.93 -25.23 -11.57
CA LEU A 105 -8.62 -23.99 -11.86
C LEU A 105 -9.94 -24.23 -12.63
N ILE A 106 -9.91 -25.08 -13.66
CA ILE A 106 -11.13 -25.44 -14.42
C ILE A 106 -12.17 -26.10 -13.50
N LYS A 107 -11.72 -26.96 -12.57
CA LYS A 107 -12.60 -27.60 -11.59
C LYS A 107 -13.25 -26.59 -10.66
N SER A 108 -12.47 -25.68 -10.06
CA SER A 108 -12.99 -24.64 -9.17
C SER A 108 -13.97 -23.69 -9.86
N ILE A 109 -13.72 -23.31 -11.12
CA ILE A 109 -14.65 -22.48 -11.91
C ILE A 109 -15.98 -23.22 -12.10
N LYS A 110 -15.96 -24.50 -12.50
CA LYS A 110 -17.18 -25.30 -12.66
C LYS A 110 -17.98 -25.41 -11.36
N GLU A 111 -17.31 -25.58 -10.23
CA GLU A 111 -17.95 -25.65 -8.91
C GLU A 111 -18.60 -24.31 -8.54
N ASN A 112 -17.92 -23.19 -8.76
CA ASN A 112 -18.45 -21.86 -8.48
C ASN A 112 -19.63 -21.48 -9.38
N THR A 113 -19.56 -21.75 -10.69
CA THR A 113 -20.67 -21.48 -11.63
C THR A 113 -21.92 -22.30 -11.30
N ASN A 114 -21.76 -23.53 -10.81
CA ASN A 114 -22.91 -24.36 -10.38
C ASN A 114 -23.58 -23.86 -9.10
N ASN A 115 -22.88 -23.08 -8.27
CA ASN A 115 -23.42 -22.50 -7.04
C ASN A 115 -24.12 -21.15 -7.29
N GLU A 116 -23.79 -20.43 -8.35
CA GLU A 116 -24.43 -19.16 -8.73
C GLU A 116 -25.77 -19.34 -9.50
N ILE A 117 -26.05 -20.55 -9.99
CA ILE A 117 -27.28 -20.89 -10.75
C ILE A 117 -28.36 -21.53 -9.81
N LYS A 118 -28.07 -21.66 -8.52
CA LYS A 118 -29.05 -22.07 -7.49
C LYS A 118 -29.54 -20.87 -6.69
#